data_AF-A0A7S3RZE7-F1
#
_entry.id   AF-A0A7S3RZE7-F1
#
_cell.length_a   1.000
_cell.length_b   1.000
_cell.length_c   1.000
_cell.angle_alpha   90.00
_cell.angle_beta   90.00
_cell.angle_gamma   90.00
#
_symmetry.space_group_name_H-M   'P 1'
#
loop_
_entity.id
_entity.type
_entity.pdbx_description
1 polymer ?
#
loop_
_entity_poly.entity_id
_entity_poly.type
_entity_poly.pdbx_seq_one_letter_code
_entity_poly.pdbx_strand_id
1 'polypeptide(L)'
;STDDEAARAVLAGWAALPAEALDAAEVEAARSGRGLMLTVSMQAAERRVGAARSAPAVTRLLQRVAWWQQLASSEVGLQRLLDQIVDDYPPPTQDGAAAISKLLRLAERCGSLAALLSHLRSLQSGAGEEEGEEDTVQLLTMHRAKGLEWEVVYLPGWEAGAFPRRRRRR
;
A
#
# COMPACT_ATOMS: atom_id res chain seq x y z
N SER A 1 16.86 -2.03 11.80
CA SER A 1 15.61 -2.58 12.37
C SER A 1 14.60 -2.79 11.23
N THR A 2 13.56 -3.62 11.40
CA THR A 2 12.41 -3.69 10.46
C THR A 2 11.80 -2.29 10.23
N ASP A 3 11.81 -1.46 11.27
CA ASP A 3 11.34 -0.08 11.21
C ASP A 3 12.24 0.82 10.33
N ASP A 4 13.54 0.55 10.28
CA ASP A 4 14.47 1.33 9.43
C ASP A 4 14.32 0.95 7.95
N GLU A 5 14.06 -0.33 7.66
CA GLU A 5 13.80 -0.79 6.29
C GLU A 5 12.51 -0.16 5.74
N ALA A 6 11.45 -0.13 6.55
CA ALA A 6 10.22 0.56 6.22
C ALA A 6 10.45 2.08 6.04
N ALA A 7 11.21 2.70 6.94
CA ALA A 7 11.56 4.13 6.83
C ALA A 7 12.34 4.44 5.55
N ARG A 8 13.30 3.59 5.16
CA ARG A 8 14.07 3.74 3.92
C ARG A 8 13.16 3.69 2.70
N ALA A 9 12.25 2.72 2.62
CA ALA A 9 11.30 2.59 1.51
C ALA A 9 10.41 3.84 1.38
N VAL A 10 9.88 4.34 2.50
CA VAL A 10 9.03 5.55 2.52
C VAL A 10 9.83 6.78 2.09
N LEU A 11 11.04 6.97 2.61
CA LEU A 11 11.86 8.13 2.28
C LEU A 11 12.36 8.11 0.83
N ALA A 12 12.72 6.94 0.31
CA ALA A 12 13.12 6.76 -1.08
C ALA A 12 11.95 7.00 -2.05
N GLY A 13 10.76 6.45 -1.75
CA GLY A 13 9.60 6.55 -2.64
C GLY A 13 8.85 7.87 -2.52
N TRP A 14 8.40 8.20 -1.32
CA TRP A 14 7.42 9.28 -1.09
C TRP A 14 8.07 10.65 -0.91
N ALA A 15 9.24 10.70 -0.26
CA ALA A 15 10.03 11.92 -0.15
C ALA A 15 11.05 12.05 -1.30
N ALA A 16 11.14 11.05 -2.18
CA ALA A 16 12.04 11.03 -3.34
C ALA A 16 13.51 11.34 -2.97
N LEU A 17 13.98 10.86 -1.81
CA LEU A 17 15.37 11.09 -1.41
C LEU A 17 16.32 10.29 -2.33
N PRO A 18 17.43 10.90 -2.78
CA PRO A 18 18.45 10.17 -3.51
C PRO A 18 19.12 9.14 -2.61
N ALA A 19 19.55 8.01 -3.20
CA ALA A 19 20.18 6.91 -2.47
C ALA A 19 21.38 7.36 -1.63
N GLU A 20 22.21 8.27 -2.15
CA GLU A 20 23.36 8.83 -1.44
C GLU A 20 22.96 9.55 -0.13
N ALA A 21 21.85 10.28 -0.13
CA ALA A 21 21.37 10.97 1.07
C ALA A 21 20.78 9.99 2.10
N LEU A 22 20.17 8.89 1.63
CA LEU A 22 19.66 7.83 2.50
C LEU A 22 20.80 7.07 3.16
N ASP A 23 21.82 6.68 2.40
CA ASP A 23 22.98 5.96 2.92
C ASP A 23 23.74 6.80 3.95
N ALA A 24 23.92 8.10 3.68
CA ALA A 24 24.52 9.03 4.65
C ALA A 24 23.67 9.17 5.92
N ALA A 25 22.34 9.21 5.79
CA ALA A 25 21.43 9.29 6.93
C ALA A 25 21.40 7.99 7.75
N GLU A 26 21.55 6.83 7.12
CA GLU A 26 21.65 5.53 7.81
C GLU A 26 22.93 5.39 8.62
N VAL A 27 24.06 5.81 8.05
CA VAL A 27 25.35 5.84 8.78
C VAL A 27 25.24 6.76 10.00
N GLU A 28 24.62 7.92 9.85
CA GLU A 28 24.42 8.85 10.97
C GLU A 28 23.41 8.32 12.00
N ALA A 29 22.34 7.67 11.56
CA ALA A 29 21.33 7.04 12.41
C ALA A 29 21.96 5.94 13.27
N ALA A 30 22.76 5.07 12.66
CA ALA A 30 23.51 4.02 13.35
C ALA A 30 24.51 4.61 14.35
N ARG A 31 25.23 5.69 13.98
CA ARG A 31 26.20 6.35 14.86
C ARG A 31 25.55 7.05 16.05
N SER A 32 24.38 7.66 15.83
CA SER A 32 23.64 8.41 16.86
C SER A 32 22.72 7.53 17.71
N GLY A 33 22.56 6.25 17.37
CA GLY A 33 21.60 5.35 18.02
C GLY A 33 20.14 5.77 17.83
N ARG A 34 19.82 6.47 16.74
CA ARG A 34 18.47 6.99 16.43
C ARG A 34 17.89 6.25 15.23
N GLY A 35 16.57 6.19 15.13
CA GLY A 35 15.90 5.65 13.95
C GLY A 35 16.08 6.54 12.72
N LEU A 36 16.11 5.93 11.53
CA LEU A 36 16.41 6.60 10.26
C LEU A 36 15.49 7.82 9.98
N MET A 37 14.18 7.67 10.20
CA MET A 37 13.20 8.73 9.95
C MET A 37 13.46 9.99 10.81
N LEU A 38 13.85 9.82 12.08
CA LEU A 38 14.18 10.92 12.97
C LEU A 38 15.46 11.63 12.55
N THR A 39 16.46 10.87 12.10
CA THR A 39 17.72 11.44 11.61
C THR A 39 17.49 12.30 10.37
N VAL A 40 16.68 11.82 9.41
CA VAL A 40 16.36 12.57 8.20
C VAL A 40 15.51 13.81 8.48
N SER A 41 14.55 13.74 9.40
CA SER A 41 13.74 14.91 9.76
C SER A 41 14.57 16.01 10.43
N MET A 42 15.52 15.65 11.30
CA MET A 42 16.46 16.60 11.90
C MET A 42 17.37 17.23 10.85
N GLN A 43 17.95 16.42 9.95
CA GLN A 43 18.81 16.93 8.88
C GLN A 43 18.06 17.89 7.93
N ALA A 44 16.79 17.60 7.64
CA ALA A 44 15.92 18.47 6.86
C ALA A 44 15.63 19.79 7.59
N ALA A 45 15.36 19.76 8.89
CA ALA A 45 15.14 20.95 9.71
C ALA A 45 16.39 21.84 9.83
N GLU A 46 17.57 21.22 9.94
CA GLU A 46 18.86 21.90 10.09
C GLU A 46 19.47 22.35 8.75
N ARG A 47 18.81 22.06 7.62
CA ARG A 47 19.29 22.36 6.25
C ARG A 47 20.72 21.88 5.98
N ARG A 48 21.13 20.74 6.55
CA ARG A 48 22.48 20.19 6.30
C ARG A 48 22.62 19.71 4.85
N VAL A 49 23.83 19.88 4.31
CA VAL A 49 24.19 19.61 2.90
C VAL A 49 23.88 18.15 2.55
N GLY A 50 23.09 17.93 1.50
CA GLY A 50 22.54 16.62 1.10
C GLY A 50 21.02 16.53 1.31
N ALA A 51 20.55 16.84 2.52
CA ALA A 51 19.12 16.82 2.86
C ALA A 51 18.41 18.15 2.58
N ALA A 52 19.13 19.27 2.44
CA ALA A 52 18.54 20.59 2.19
C ALA A 52 17.68 20.67 0.92
N ARG A 53 18.07 19.95 -0.15
CA ARG A 53 17.27 19.85 -1.39
C ARG A 53 16.00 19.03 -1.20
N SER A 54 16.07 18.01 -0.34
CA SER A 54 14.96 17.11 -0.04
C SER A 54 14.09 17.59 1.13
N ALA A 55 14.51 18.64 1.85
CA ALA A 55 13.81 19.16 3.01
C ALA A 55 12.34 19.53 2.72
N PRO A 56 11.97 20.16 1.58
CA PRO A 56 10.56 20.40 1.25
C PRO A 56 9.77 19.11 1.03
N ALA A 57 10.40 18.05 0.50
CA ALA A 57 9.74 16.76 0.29
C ALA A 57 9.55 16.01 1.61
N VAL A 58 10.56 16.01 2.48
CA VAL A 58 10.46 15.47 3.84
C VAL A 58 9.40 16.20 4.65
N THR A 59 9.37 17.54 4.62
CA THR A 59 8.35 18.33 5.30
C THR A 59 6.94 18.01 4.80
N ARG A 60 6.74 17.92 3.48
CA ARG A 60 5.44 17.52 2.90
C ARG A 60 5.03 16.12 3.35
N LEU A 61 5.96 15.18 3.37
CA LEU A 61 5.71 13.83 3.87
C LEU A 61 5.28 13.84 5.34
N LEU A 62 6.01 14.55 6.21
CA LEU A 62 5.69 14.64 7.63
C LEU A 62 4.32 15.32 7.88
N GLN A 63 4.01 16.37 7.11
CA GLN A 63 2.69 17.01 7.15
C GLN A 63 1.57 16.05 6.75
N ARG A 64 1.80 15.22 5.71
CA ARG A 64 0.84 14.23 5.24
C ARG A 64 0.63 13.11 6.27
N VAL A 65 1.71 12.63 6.90
CA VAL A 65 1.62 11.65 7.99
C VAL A 65 0.88 12.21 9.20
N ALA A 66 1.19 13.43 9.62
CA ALA A 66 0.51 14.09 10.73
C ALA A 66 -0.99 14.27 10.46
N TRP A 67 -1.33 14.65 9.22
CA TRP A 67 -2.71 14.75 8.78
C TRP A 67 -3.45 13.40 8.82
N TRP A 68 -2.84 12.31 8.36
CA TRP A 68 -3.45 10.97 8.47
C TRP A 68 -3.64 10.51 9.91
N GLN A 69 -2.71 10.82 10.82
CA GLN A 69 -2.88 10.52 12.24
C GLN A 69 -4.07 11.28 12.84
N GLN A 70 -4.24 12.54 12.45
CA GLN A 70 -5.39 13.34 12.84
C GLN A 70 -6.70 12.76 12.30
N LEU A 71 -6.72 12.32 11.05
CA LEU A 71 -7.88 11.62 10.47
C LEU A 71 -8.19 10.34 11.23
N ALA A 72 -7.19 9.47 11.46
CA ALA A 72 -7.36 8.22 12.18
C ALA A 72 -7.88 8.38 13.60
N SER A 73 -7.60 9.55 14.22
CA SER A 73 -8.06 9.89 15.56
C SER A 73 -9.44 10.58 15.58
N SER A 74 -10.03 10.86 14.41
CA SER A 74 -11.32 11.56 14.30
C SER A 74 -12.44 10.61 13.87
N GLU A 75 -13.63 10.78 14.44
CA GLU A 75 -14.83 10.00 14.05
C GLU A 75 -15.23 10.22 12.59
N VAL A 76 -14.91 11.39 12.03
CA VAL A 76 -15.16 11.78 10.63
C VAL A 76 -13.93 11.50 9.73
N GLY A 77 -12.94 10.75 10.24
CA GLY A 77 -11.66 10.53 9.58
C GLY A 77 -11.75 9.81 8.24
N LEU A 78 -12.75 8.94 8.11
CA LEU A 78 -12.98 8.21 6.88
C LEU A 78 -13.54 9.13 5.79
N GLN A 79 -14.58 9.91 6.08
CA GLN A 79 -15.20 10.81 5.11
C GLN A 79 -14.19 11.84 4.59
N ARG A 80 -13.41 12.47 5.47
CA ARG A 80 -12.39 13.44 5.05
C ARG A 80 -11.26 12.83 4.21
N LEU A 81 -10.88 11.58 4.49
CA LEU A 81 -9.87 10.88 3.69
C LEU A 81 -10.41 10.57 2.28
N LEU A 82 -11.68 10.18 2.19
CA LEU A 82 -12.33 9.90 0.91
C LEU A 82 -12.47 11.16 0.05
N ASP A 83 -12.93 12.28 0.63
CA ASP A 83 -13.01 13.57 -0.06
C ASP A 83 -11.64 13.98 -0.61
N GLN A 84 -10.59 13.87 0.20
CA GLN A 84 -9.23 14.19 -0.23
C GLN A 84 -8.73 13.26 -1.35
N ILE A 85 -9.03 11.95 -1.31
CA ILE A 85 -8.60 11.03 -2.37
C ILE A 85 -9.24 11.40 -3.71
N VAL A 86 -10.52 11.80 -3.69
CA VAL A 86 -11.24 12.27 -4.87
C VAL A 86 -10.60 13.56 -5.41
N ASP A 87 -10.22 14.48 -4.53
CA ASP A 87 -9.62 15.77 -4.89
C ASP A 87 -8.16 15.65 -5.38
N ASP A 88 -7.33 14.86 -4.69
CA ASP A 88 -5.90 14.69 -5.01
C ASP A 88 -5.67 13.79 -6.23
N TYR A 89 -6.59 12.85 -6.47
CA TYR A 89 -6.55 11.90 -7.57
C TYR A 89 -7.87 11.90 -8.34
N PRO A 90 -8.19 12.98 -9.07
CA PRO A 90 -9.32 12.96 -9.97
C PRO A 90 -9.11 11.84 -10.98
N PRO A 91 -10.09 10.93 -11.15
CA PRO A 91 -9.88 9.75 -11.96
C PRO A 91 -9.63 10.15 -13.42
N PRO A 92 -8.46 9.82 -14.00
CA PRO A 92 -8.13 10.21 -15.37
C PRO A 92 -8.92 9.41 -16.41
N THR A 93 -9.58 8.33 -15.99
CA THR A 93 -10.34 7.40 -16.81
C THR A 93 -11.63 6.98 -16.10
N GLN A 94 -12.61 6.51 -16.87
CA GLN A 94 -13.87 5.97 -16.34
C GLN A 94 -13.65 4.79 -15.40
N ASP A 95 -12.62 3.97 -15.65
CA ASP A 95 -12.22 2.86 -14.78
C ASP A 95 -11.68 3.34 -13.43
N GLY A 96 -10.94 4.45 -13.41
CA GLY A 96 -10.48 5.09 -12.19
C GLY A 96 -11.65 5.58 -11.33
N ALA A 97 -12.69 6.14 -11.96
CA ALA A 97 -13.88 6.59 -11.25
C ALA A 97 -14.63 5.40 -10.62
N ALA A 98 -14.77 4.30 -11.37
CA ALA A 98 -15.37 3.07 -10.87
C ALA A 98 -14.58 2.47 -9.69
N ALA A 99 -13.25 2.50 -9.74
CA ALA A 99 -12.39 2.06 -8.64
C ALA A 99 -12.58 2.91 -7.37
N ILE A 100 -12.62 4.24 -7.51
CA ILE A 100 -12.90 5.16 -6.40
C ILE A 100 -14.30 4.88 -5.82
N SER A 101 -15.32 4.72 -6.66
CA SER A 101 -16.68 4.38 -6.19
C SER A 101 -16.74 3.06 -5.42
N LYS A 102 -15.98 2.04 -5.84
CA LYS A 102 -15.87 0.77 -5.08
C LYS A 102 -15.22 1.00 -3.71
N LEU A 103 -14.17 1.81 -3.66
CA LEU A 103 -13.49 2.19 -2.42
C LEU A 103 -14.41 2.95 -1.46
N LEU A 104 -15.23 3.88 -1.99
CA LEU A 104 -16.25 4.61 -1.22
C LEU A 104 -17.29 3.65 -0.61
N ARG A 105 -17.81 2.70 -1.39
CA ARG A 105 -18.77 1.69 -0.88
C ARG A 105 -18.17 0.79 0.19
N LEU A 106 -16.92 0.37 0.02
CA LEU A 106 -16.20 -0.43 1.03
C LEU A 106 -15.98 0.37 2.32
N ALA A 107 -15.66 1.64 2.19
CA ALA A 107 -15.49 2.55 3.32
C ALA A 107 -16.81 2.72 4.10
N GLU A 108 -17.93 2.96 3.43
CA GLU A 108 -19.25 3.04 4.06
C GLU A 108 -19.58 1.76 4.86
N ARG A 109 -19.31 0.58 4.29
CA ARG A 109 -19.51 -0.71 4.97
C ARG A 109 -18.66 -0.87 6.24
N CYS A 110 -17.44 -0.31 6.24
CA CYS A 110 -16.51 -0.45 7.36
C CYS A 110 -16.77 0.54 8.51
N GLY A 111 -17.44 1.67 8.25
CA GLY A 111 -17.85 2.66 9.26
C GLY A 111 -16.71 3.43 9.96
N SER A 112 -15.46 2.98 9.87
CA SER A 112 -14.29 3.67 10.41
C SER A 112 -13.04 3.42 9.57
N LEU A 113 -12.08 4.36 9.63
CA LEU A 113 -10.79 4.21 8.92
C LEU A 113 -10.00 2.99 9.44
N ALA A 114 -10.02 2.73 10.74
CA ALA A 114 -9.34 1.59 11.33
C ALA A 114 -9.90 0.24 10.82
N ALA A 115 -11.23 0.12 10.75
CA ALA A 115 -11.88 -1.07 10.21
C ALA A 115 -11.56 -1.27 8.71
N LEU A 116 -11.60 -0.19 7.91
CA LEU A 116 -11.26 -0.23 6.49
C LEU A 116 -9.81 -0.71 6.27
N LEU A 117 -8.84 -0.15 7.00
CA LEU A 117 -7.42 -0.52 6.86
C LEU A 117 -7.16 -1.97 7.28
N SER A 118 -7.85 -2.44 8.33
CA SER A 118 -7.80 -3.85 8.74
C SER A 118 -8.33 -4.77 7.63
N HIS A 119 -9.47 -4.42 7.04
CA HIS A 119 -10.07 -5.16 5.93
C HIS A 119 -9.17 -5.20 4.69
N LEU A 120 -8.59 -4.06 4.29
CA LEU A 120 -7.64 -3.99 3.17
C LEU A 120 -6.39 -4.84 3.41
N ARG A 121 -5.86 -4.85 4.64
CA ARG A 121 -4.71 -5.70 5.00
C ARG A 121 -5.06 -7.18 4.88
N SER A 122 -6.28 -7.59 5.25
CA SER A 122 -6.77 -8.96 5.10
C SER A 122 -6.89 -9.38 3.62
N LEU A 123 -7.40 -8.50 2.77
CA LEU A 123 -7.44 -8.72 1.31
C LEU A 123 -6.04 -8.94 0.73
N GLN A 124 -5.06 -8.14 1.15
CA GLN A 124 -3.67 -8.27 0.70
C GLN A 124 -3.00 -9.56 1.16
N SER A 125 -3.34 -10.09 2.35
CA SER A 125 -2.88 -11.39 2.80
C SER A 125 -3.59 -12.57 2.13
N GLY A 126 -4.51 -12.30 1.18
CA GLY A 126 -5.31 -13.32 0.51
C GLY A 126 -6.37 -13.97 1.42
N ALA A 127 -6.67 -13.34 2.56
CA ALA A 127 -7.66 -13.82 3.52
C ALA A 127 -9.05 -13.18 3.29
N GLY A 128 -9.16 -12.26 2.33
CA GLY A 128 -10.43 -11.74 1.82
C GLY A 128 -10.85 -12.50 0.58
N GLU A 129 -11.35 -13.72 0.77
CA GLU A 129 -12.30 -14.31 -0.16
C GLU A 129 -13.62 -13.60 0.16
N GLU A 130 -13.97 -12.54 -0.59
CA GLU A 130 -15.39 -12.20 -0.66
C GLU A 130 -16.05 -13.45 -1.26
N GLU A 131 -16.91 -14.11 -0.48
CA GLU A 131 -17.91 -15.03 -0.99
C GLU A 131 -18.50 -14.35 -2.22
N GLY A 132 -18.18 -14.90 -3.39
CA GLY A 132 -18.55 -14.27 -4.65
C GLY A 132 -20.03 -13.95 -4.61
N GLU A 133 -20.40 -12.73 -5.00
CA GLU A 133 -21.80 -12.41 -5.30
C GLU A 133 -22.41 -13.59 -6.07
N GLU A 134 -23.64 -13.98 -5.74
CA GLU A 134 -24.32 -15.19 -6.25
C GLU A 134 -24.29 -15.34 -7.78
N ASP A 135 -23.97 -14.26 -8.51
CA ASP A 135 -23.84 -14.18 -9.97
C ASP A 135 -22.41 -13.86 -10.47
N THR A 136 -21.37 -14.35 -9.79
CA THR A 136 -19.95 -14.11 -10.18
C THR A 136 -19.21 -15.38 -10.62
N VAL A 137 -18.45 -15.27 -11.72
CA VAL A 137 -17.49 -16.29 -12.15
C VAL A 137 -16.19 -16.15 -11.36
N GLN A 138 -15.81 -17.19 -10.62
CA GLN A 138 -14.56 -17.22 -9.86
C GLN A 138 -13.37 -17.67 -10.74
N LEU A 139 -12.37 -16.80 -10.89
CA LEU A 139 -11.13 -17.13 -11.59
C LEU A 139 -10.04 -17.50 -10.58
N LEU A 140 -9.75 -18.79 -10.46
CA LEU A 140 -8.79 -19.33 -9.48
C LEU A 140 -7.62 -20.04 -10.16
N THR A 141 -6.49 -20.13 -9.45
CA THR A 141 -5.43 -21.07 -9.82
C THR A 141 -5.78 -22.45 -9.29
N MET A 142 -5.33 -23.52 -9.97
CA MET A 142 -5.61 -24.91 -9.56
C MET A 142 -5.22 -25.20 -8.09
N HIS A 143 -4.19 -24.52 -7.59
CA HIS A 143 -3.78 -24.66 -6.20
C HIS A 143 -4.78 -24.05 -5.22
N ARG A 144 -5.35 -22.88 -5.56
CA ARG A 144 -6.38 -22.21 -4.75
C ARG A 144 -7.73 -22.90 -4.84
N ALA A 145 -8.01 -23.63 -5.92
CA ALA A 145 -9.24 -24.38 -6.08
C ALA A 145 -9.31 -25.69 -5.25
N LYS A 146 -8.24 -26.04 -4.51
CA LYS A 146 -8.17 -27.30 -3.77
C LYS A 146 -9.11 -27.27 -2.56
N GLY A 147 -10.07 -28.20 -2.53
CA GLY A 147 -11.02 -28.34 -1.42
C GLY A 147 -12.28 -27.50 -1.56
N LEU A 148 -12.46 -26.86 -2.71
CA LEU A 148 -13.66 -26.13 -3.10
C LEU A 148 -14.43 -26.95 -4.14
N GLU A 149 -15.76 -26.82 -4.16
CA GLU A 149 -16.66 -27.57 -5.03
C GLU A 149 -17.54 -26.58 -5.84
N TRP A 150 -17.74 -26.88 -7.12
CA TRP A 150 -18.58 -26.09 -8.02
C TRP A 150 -19.38 -27.00 -8.95
N GLU A 151 -20.54 -26.52 -9.41
CA GLU A 151 -21.37 -27.24 -10.38
C GLU A 151 -20.71 -27.33 -11.76
N VAL A 152 -20.05 -26.25 -12.20
CA VAL A 152 -19.38 -26.17 -13.50
C VAL A 152 -17.98 -25.60 -13.35
N VAL A 153 -16.98 -26.28 -13.91
CA VAL A 153 -15.57 -25.86 -13.88
C VAL A 153 -15.00 -25.83 -15.30
N TYR A 154 -14.39 -24.70 -15.68
CA TYR A 154 -13.64 -24.55 -16.92
C TYR A 154 -12.13 -24.59 -16.65
N LEU A 155 -11.41 -25.50 -17.32
CA LEU A 155 -9.95 -25.61 -17.25
C LEU A 155 -9.33 -25.12 -18.56
N PRO A 156 -8.91 -23.84 -18.65
CA PRO A 156 -8.24 -23.33 -19.83
C PRO A 156 -6.83 -23.93 -19.97
N GLY A 157 -6.39 -24.17 -21.21
CA GLY A 157 -5.04 -24.66 -21.48
C GLY A 157 -4.82 -26.15 -21.23
N TRP A 158 -5.88 -26.96 -21.39
CA TRP A 158 -5.78 -28.43 -21.42
C TRP A 158 -5.23 -28.92 -22.78
N GLU A 159 -4.06 -28.43 -23.15
CA GLU A 159 -3.34 -28.83 -24.35
C GLU A 159 -2.07 -29.60 -23.98
N ALA A 160 -1.66 -30.54 -24.83
CA ALA A 160 -0.47 -31.35 -24.61
C ALA A 160 0.77 -30.46 -24.46
N GLY A 161 1.38 -30.46 -23.27
CA GLY A 161 2.57 -29.65 -22.94
C GLY A 161 2.30 -28.40 -22.10
N ALA A 162 1.06 -27.92 -22.03
CA ALA A 162 0.67 -26.82 -21.15
C ALA A 162 0.39 -27.29 -19.72
N PHE A 163 -0.15 -28.51 -19.58
CA PHE A 163 -0.42 -29.16 -18.30
C PHE A 163 -0.20 -30.68 -18.41
N PRO A 164 0.53 -31.34 -17.47
CA PRO A 164 1.34 -30.77 -16.39
C PRO A 164 2.53 -29.99 -16.95
N ARG A 165 2.79 -28.78 -16.46
CA ARG A 165 3.98 -28.02 -16.88
C ARG A 165 5.22 -28.83 -16.54
N ARG A 166 5.98 -29.26 -17.57
CA ARG A 166 7.29 -29.90 -17.36
C ARG A 166 8.19 -28.91 -16.61
N ARG A 167 8.45 -29.16 -15.33
CA ARG A 167 9.57 -28.51 -14.64
C ARG A 167 10.82 -28.90 -15.41
N ARG A 168 11.43 -27.95 -16.13
CA ARG A 168 12.82 -28.12 -16.58
C ARG A 168 13.64 -28.38 -15.32
N ARG A 169 14.09 -29.60 -15.13
CA ARG A 169 15.19 -29.88 -14.21
C ARG A 169 16.39 -29.11 -14.76
N ARG A 170 16.78 -28.03 -14.07
CA ARG A 170 18.16 -27.55 -14.13
C ARG A 170 18.96 -28.37 -13.13
#